data_AF-A0A4V3SEM4-F1
#
_entry.id   AF-A0A4V3SEM4-F1
#
_cell.length_a   1.000
_cell.length_b   1.000
_cell.length_c   1.000
_cell.angle_alpha   90.00
_cell.angle_beta   90.00
_cell.angle_gamma   90.00
#
_symmetry.space_group_name_H-M   'P 1'
#
loop_
_entity.id
_entity.type
_entity.pdbx_description
1 polymer ?
#
loop_
_entity_poly.entity_id
_entity_poly.type
_entity_poly.pdbx_seq_one_letter_code
_entity_poly.pdbx_strand_id
1 'polypeptide(L)' 'TDVTLVAYSMAVGTALSAADEMSKMGISAEVINLRSLRPLDEQTIFNSVKKTHHLITVEGAWPSCGLGAEICTRVMESE' A
#
# COMPACT_ATOMS: atom_id res chain seq x y z
N THR A 1 3.32 12.25 6.94
CA THR A 1 3.12 10.82 6.67
C THR A 1 4.29 10.37 5.84
N ASP A 2 4.94 9.32 6.27
CA ASP A 2 6.29 8.95 5.84
C ASP A 2 6.26 7.76 4.87
N VAL A 3 5.20 6.94 4.93
CA VAL A 3 5.03 5.76 4.08
C VAL A 3 3.57 5.46 3.79
N THR A 4 3.28 4.98 2.59
CA THR A 4 1.97 4.44 2.20
C THR A 4 2.02 2.91 2.22
N LEU A 5 1.15 2.28 3.00
CA LEU A 5 0.94 0.83 3.05
C LEU A 5 -0.32 0.48 2.26
N VAL A 6 -0.16 -0.23 1.14
CA VAL A 6 -1.30 -0.70 0.33
C VAL A 6 -1.54 -2.17 0.60
N ALA A 7 -2.75 -2.52 1.05
CA ALA A 7 -3.10 -3.89 1.41
C ALA A 7 -4.52 -4.26 0.97
N TYR A 8 -4.80 -5.56 0.90
CA TYR A 8 -6.14 -6.10 0.64
C TYR A 8 -6.41 -7.38 1.44
N SER A 9 -7.69 -7.71 1.63
CA SER A 9 -8.12 -8.89 2.38
C SER A 9 -7.51 -8.93 3.80
N MET A 10 -7.08 -10.10 4.28
CA MET A 10 -6.49 -10.29 5.61
C MET A 10 -5.23 -9.45 5.85
N ALA A 11 -4.49 -9.11 4.80
CA ALA A 11 -3.27 -8.31 4.92
C ALA A 11 -3.52 -6.90 5.44
N VAL A 12 -4.76 -6.39 5.36
CA VAL A 12 -5.15 -5.09 5.93
C VAL A 12 -4.99 -5.09 7.46
N GLY A 13 -5.33 -6.20 8.14
CA GLY A 13 -5.14 -6.31 9.59
C GLY A 13 -3.66 -6.26 9.98
N THR A 14 -2.81 -6.91 9.19
CA THR A 14 -1.35 -6.86 9.35
C THR A 14 -0.81 -5.44 9.12
N ALA A 15 -1.29 -4.75 8.08
CA ALA A 15 -0.87 -3.38 7.77
C ALA A 15 -1.28 -2.38 8.86
N LEU A 16 -2.48 -2.51 9.44
CA LEU A 16 -2.93 -1.69 10.56
C LEU A 16 -2.08 -1.94 11.82
N SER A 17 -1.82 -3.21 12.15
CA SER A 17 -0.96 -3.57 13.29
C SER A 17 0.46 -3.03 13.10
N ALA A 18 1.00 -3.10 11.87
CA ALA A 18 2.29 -2.53 11.54
C ALA A 18 2.30 -1.00 11.67
N ALA A 19 1.23 -0.31 11.23
CA ALA A 19 1.11 1.14 11.39
C ALA A 19 1.12 1.56 12.87
N ASP A 20 0.47 0.80 13.76
CA ASP A 20 0.48 1.05 15.21
C ASP A 20 1.89 0.89 15.80
N GLU A 21 2.64 -0.14 15.40
CA GLU A 21 4.03 -0.32 15.84
C GLU A 21 4.97 0.77 15.27
N MET A 22 4.79 1.14 14.01
CA MET A 22 5.55 2.21 13.36
C MET A 22 5.31 3.57 14.04
N SER A 23 4.08 3.82 14.49
CA SER A 23 3.74 5.04 15.24
C SER A 23 4.55 5.17 16.53
N LYS A 24 4.81 4.06 17.25
CA LYS A 24 5.66 4.05 18.46
C LYS A 24 7.11 4.41 18.17
N MET A 25 7.56 4.19 16.93
CA MET A 25 8.90 4.56 16.44
C MET A 25 8.93 6.00 15.89
N GLY A 26 7.81 6.72 15.93
CA GLY A 26 7.67 8.06 15.38
C GLY A 26 7.46 8.09 13.86
N ILE A 27 7.16 6.95 13.23
CA ILE A 27 6.92 6.84 11.79
C ILE A 27 5.40 6.85 11.53
N SER A 28 4.96 7.76 10.68
CA SER A 28 3.57 7.93 10.30
C SER A 28 3.24 7.15 9.03
N ALA A 29 2.49 6.05 9.15
CA ALA A 29 2.07 5.22 8.03
C ALA A 29 0.62 5.52 7.60
N GLU A 30 0.40 5.70 6.30
CA GLU A 30 -0.93 5.83 5.70
C GLU A 30 -1.36 4.47 5.14
N VAL A 31 -2.44 3.88 5.68
CA VAL A 31 -2.89 2.54 5.27
C VAL A 31 -4.05 2.65 4.29
N ILE A 32 -3.86 2.13 3.08
CA ILE A 32 -4.88 2.02 2.03
C ILE A 32 -5.37 0.58 1.95
N ASN A 33 -6.66 0.39 2.18
CA ASN A 33 -7.36 -0.85 1.88
C ASN A 33 -7.97 -0.74 0.47
N LEU A 34 -7.48 -1.57 -0.46
CA LEU A 34 -7.89 -1.50 -1.87
C LEU A 34 -9.38 -1.79 -2.09
N ARG A 35 -10.00 -2.64 -1.26
CA ARG A 35 -11.39 -3.15 -1.37
C ARG A 35 -11.72 -3.86 -2.69
N SER A 36 -11.49 -3.22 -3.83
CA SER A 36 -11.66 -3.74 -5.18
C SER A 36 -10.30 -3.92 -5.84
N LEU A 37 -10.04 -5.13 -6.37
CA LEU A 37 -8.82 -5.40 -7.15
C LEU A 37 -8.99 -5.05 -8.63
N ARG A 38 -10.23 -5.06 -9.11
CA ARG A 38 -10.57 -4.73 -10.48
C ARG A 38 -11.95 -4.07 -10.55
N PRO A 39 -12.06 -2.82 -11.04
CA PRO A 39 -10.95 -1.93 -11.40
C PRO A 39 -10.12 -1.55 -10.16
N LEU A 40 -8.81 -1.33 -10.36
CA LEU A 40 -7.90 -0.88 -9.30
C LEU A 40 -8.11 0.62 -9.08
N ASP A 41 -8.19 1.05 -7.82
CA ASP A 41 -8.26 2.47 -7.46
C ASP A 41 -6.85 3.10 -7.50
N GLU A 42 -6.37 3.31 -8.72
CA GLU A 42 -5.05 3.88 -9.00
C GLU A 42 -4.91 5.31 -8.44
N GLN A 43 -5.97 6.11 -8.52
CA GLN A 43 -5.93 7.52 -8.15
C GLN A 43 -5.66 7.72 -6.65
N THR A 44 -6.29 6.90 -5.80
CA THR A 44 -6.04 6.94 -4.36
C THR A 44 -4.60 6.53 -4.02
N ILE A 45 -4.08 5.49 -4.68
CA ILE A 45 -2.70 5.02 -4.48
C ILE A 45 -1.72 6.12 -4.88
N PHE A 46 -1.86 6.69 -6.08
CA PHE A 46 -0.92 7.70 -6.59
C PHE A 46 -0.91 8.97 -5.75
N ASN A 47 -2.08 9.45 -5.33
CA ASN A 47 -2.18 10.64 -4.48
C ASN A 47 -1.50 10.42 -3.12
N SER A 48 -1.63 9.23 -2.55
CA SER A 48 -0.98 8.88 -1.29
C SER A 48 0.53 8.76 -1.45
N VAL A 49 0.99 8.06 -2.49
CA VAL A 49 2.43 7.90 -2.77
C VAL A 49 3.09 9.25 -3.07
N LYS A 50 2.42 10.16 -3.78
CA LYS A 50 2.92 11.54 -4.01
C LYS A 50 3.09 12.33 -2.72
N LYS A 51 2.30 12.04 -1.69
CA LYS A 51 2.36 12.68 -0.38
C LYS A 51 3.43 12.06 0.54
N THR A 52 3.62 10.75 0.48
CA THR A 52 4.51 10.01 1.40
C THR A 52 5.88 9.70 0.82
N HIS A 53 6.03 9.75 -0.51
CA HIS A 53 7.22 9.39 -1.28
C HIS A 53 7.71 7.95 -1.12
N HIS A 54 7.01 7.11 -0.35
CA HIS A 54 7.38 5.72 -0.09
C HIS A 54 6.15 4.82 -0.16
N LEU A 55 6.30 3.66 -0.81
CA LEU A 55 5.23 2.68 -1.01
C LEU A 55 5.68 1.31 -0.51
N ILE A 56 4.79 0.64 0.22
CA ILE A 56 4.91 -0.78 0.58
C ILE A 56 3.59 -1.46 0.24
N THR A 57 3.67 -2.55 -0.53
CA THR A 57 2.52 -3.42 -0.81
C THR A 57 2.54 -4.60 0.15
N VAL A 58 1.38 -4.93 0.71
CA VAL A 58 1.22 -6.04 1.67
C VAL A 58 0.16 -6.98 1.13
N GLU A 59 0.58 -8.18 0.76
CA GLU A 59 -0.30 -9.22 0.24
C GLU A 59 0.06 -10.60 0.83
N GLY A 60 -0.95 -11.47 0.91
CA GLY A 60 -0.77 -12.87 1.30
C GLY A 60 -0.70 -13.84 0.11
N ALA A 61 -0.66 -13.31 -1.13
CA ALA A 61 -0.57 -14.10 -2.35
C ALA A 61 0.89 -14.49 -2.65
N TRP A 62 1.10 -15.22 -3.75
CA TRP A 62 2.44 -15.48 -4.23
C TRP A 62 3.13 -14.17 -4.66
N PRO A 63 4.44 -14.03 -4.39
CA PRO A 63 5.17 -12.81 -4.71
C PRO A 63 5.29 -12.58 -6.23
N SER A 64 5.42 -13.66 -7.00
CA SER A 64 5.49 -13.59 -8.46
C SER A 64 4.10 -13.44 -9.06
N CYS A 65 3.95 -12.47 -9.96
CA CYS A 65 2.67 -12.13 -10.59
C CYS A 65 1.56 -11.77 -9.58
N GLY A 66 1.95 -11.33 -8.39
CA GLY A 66 1.04 -10.84 -7.35
C GLY A 66 0.49 -9.46 -7.68
N LEU A 67 -0.48 -9.03 -6.88
CA LEU A 67 -1.04 -7.69 -7.03
C LEU A 67 -0.02 -6.62 -6.65
N GLY A 68 0.88 -6.92 -5.73
CA GLY A 68 1.98 -6.02 -5.37
C GLY A 68 2.85 -5.68 -6.57
N ALA A 69 3.09 -6.63 -7.48
CA ALA A 69 3.86 -6.38 -8.71
C ALA A 69 3.14 -5.42 -9.67
N GLU A 70 1.83 -5.60 -9.87
CA GLU A 70 1.02 -4.69 -10.69
C GLU A 70 1.00 -3.28 -10.10
N ILE A 71 0.77 -3.13 -8.79
CA ILE A 71 0.74 -1.81 -8.13
C ILE A 71 2.10 -1.10 -8.27
N CYS A 72 3.21 -1.79 -8.02
CA CYS A 72 4.54 -1.22 -8.19
C CYS A 72 4.77 -0.77 -9.64
N THR A 73 4.33 -1.56 -10.62
CA THR A 73 4.47 -1.23 -12.04
C THR A 73 3.64 0.01 -12.40
N ARG A 74 2.37 0.06 -11.97
CA ARG A 74 1.48 1.20 -12.18
C ARG A 74 2.01 2.49 -11.57
N VAL A 75 2.58 2.42 -10.38
CA VAL A 75 3.18 3.58 -9.71
C VAL A 75 4.45 4.04 -10.44
N MET A 76 5.26 3.11 -10.95
CA MET A 76 6.42 3.46 -11.78
C MET A 76 6.06 4.07 -13.13
N GLU A 77 4.94 3.64 -13.73
CA GLU A 77 4.43 4.18 -14.99
C GLU A 77 3.63 5.49 -14.80
N SER A 78 3.23 5.82 -13.57
CA SER A 78 2.47 7.03 -13.26
C SER A 78 3.33 8.29 -13.35
N GLU A 79 2.74 9.39 -13.84
CA GLU A 79 3.37 10.72 -13.95
C GLU A 79 3.54 11.44 -12.59
#